data_AF-A0A0F9P1W8-F1
#
_entry.id   AF-A0A0F9P1W8-F1
#
_cell.length_a   1.000
_cell.length_b   1.000
_cell.length_c   1.000
_cell.angle_alpha   90.00
_cell.angle_beta   90.00
_cell.angle_gamma   90.00
#
_symmetry.space_group_name_H-M   'P 1'
#
loop_
_entity.id
_entity.type
_entity.pdbx_description
1 polymer ?
#
loop_
_entity_poly.entity_id
_entity_poly.type
_entity_poly.pdbx_seq_one_letter_code
_entity_poly.pdbx_strand_id
1 'polypeptide(L)'
;MITKSKGRYDLLSSDQQWCVTIRLPNDAPRLALSGMWELDAEPDIEDLPPSEVVEVISERIESYLISTSREKEREVVQWIRDNAERLDAEWTAGQIKLLESQRKALAERIDSLRAFLPEAVA
;
A
#
# COMPACT_ATOMS: atom_id res chain seq x y z
N MET A 1 3.35 -0.38 -5.97
CA MET A 1 2.88 0.72 -5.08
C MET A 1 1.70 0.23 -4.27
N ILE A 2 1.86 0.22 -2.95
CA ILE A 2 0.93 -0.41 -2.00
C ILE A 2 -0.17 0.59 -1.64
N THR A 3 -1.41 0.13 -1.55
CA THR A 3 -2.55 0.94 -1.11
C THR A 3 -3.40 0.18 -0.12
N LYS A 4 -3.72 0.80 1.02
CA LYS A 4 -4.76 0.35 1.96
C LYS A 4 -5.96 1.27 1.85
N SER A 5 -7.15 0.69 1.71
CA SER A 5 -8.38 1.46 1.61
C SER A 5 -9.54 0.75 2.29
N LYS A 6 -10.42 1.54 2.92
CA LYS A 6 -11.67 1.08 3.52
C LYS A 6 -12.82 1.31 2.55
N GLY A 7 -13.63 0.29 2.30
CA GLY A 7 -14.71 0.37 1.31
C GLY A 7 -15.68 -0.80 1.37
N ARG A 8 -16.71 -0.74 0.52
CA ARG A 8 -17.62 -1.87 0.27
C ARG A 8 -17.11 -2.59 -0.96
N TYR A 9 -16.60 -3.80 -0.78
CA TYR A 9 -16.00 -4.59 -1.86
C TYR A 9 -16.80 -5.84 -2.20
N ASP A 10 -17.69 -6.28 -1.30
CA ASP A 10 -18.69 -7.28 -1.60
C ASP A 10 -19.94 -6.62 -2.19
N LEU A 11 -20.48 -7.20 -3.27
CA LEU A 11 -21.72 -6.76 -3.90
C LEU A 11 -22.96 -7.30 -3.17
N LEU A 12 -22.79 -8.35 -2.36
CA LEU A 12 -23.86 -9.05 -1.66
C LEU A 12 -23.96 -8.67 -0.18
N SER A 13 -22.94 -7.99 0.36
CA SER A 13 -22.95 -7.45 1.72
C SER A 13 -22.81 -5.93 1.72
N SER A 14 -23.45 -5.28 2.69
CA SER A 14 -23.28 -3.85 2.97
C SER A 14 -22.04 -3.55 3.82
N ASP A 15 -21.33 -4.59 4.27
CA ASP A 15 -20.26 -4.45 5.25
C ASP A 15 -19.04 -3.75 4.65
N GLN A 16 -18.45 -2.87 5.47
CA GLN A 16 -17.18 -2.26 5.13
C GLN A 16 -16.05 -3.24 5.40
N GLN A 17 -15.06 -3.24 4.50
CA GLN A 17 -13.90 -4.09 4.56
C GLN A 17 -12.64 -3.27 4.28
N TRP A 18 -11.52 -3.74 4.80
CA TRP A 18 -10.21 -3.25 4.42
C TRP A 18 -9.74 -4.00 3.19
N CYS A 19 -9.25 -3.26 2.20
CA CYS A 19 -8.61 -3.82 1.02
C CYS A 19 -7.16 -3.31 0.99
N VAL A 20 -6.21 -4.25 1.01
CA VAL A 20 -4.80 -3.98 0.76
C VAL A 20 -4.48 -4.47 -0.64
N THR A 21 -3.82 -3.64 -1.43
CA THR A 21 -3.43 -3.95 -2.80
C THR A 21 -1.97 -3.59 -3.04
N ILE A 22 -1.20 -4.56 -3.56
CA ILE A 22 0.12 -4.34 -4.15
C ILE A 22 -0.09 -4.19 -5.66
N ARG A 23 0.11 -2.98 -6.21
CA ARG A 23 0.22 -2.82 -7.66
C ARG A 23 1.59 -3.26 -8.14
N LEU A 24 1.58 -4.09 -9.18
CA LEU A 24 2.75 -4.74 -9.75
C LEU A 24 3.09 -4.12 -11.12
N PRO A 25 4.34 -4.22 -11.56
CA PRO A 25 4.75 -3.74 -12.88
C PRO A 25 4.19 -4.64 -14.01
N ASN A 26 4.25 -4.16 -15.25
CA ASN A 26 3.61 -4.81 -16.39
C ASN A 26 4.22 -6.17 -16.78
N ASP A 27 5.43 -6.47 -16.32
CA ASP A 27 6.11 -7.75 -16.50
C ASP A 27 5.68 -8.82 -15.47
N ALA A 28 4.87 -8.45 -14.48
CA ALA A 28 4.31 -9.38 -13.51
C ALA A 28 3.17 -10.22 -14.12
N PRO A 29 2.92 -11.44 -13.62
CA PRO A 29 1.83 -12.31 -14.08
C PRO A 29 0.43 -11.71 -13.88
N ARG A 30 0.30 -10.73 -12.98
CA ARG A 30 -0.89 -9.89 -12.79
C ARG A 30 -0.49 -8.46 -12.49
N LEU A 31 -1.38 -7.52 -12.79
CA LEU A 31 -1.20 -6.09 -12.50
C LEU A 31 -1.31 -5.75 -11.01
N ALA A 32 -1.93 -6.62 -10.21
CA ALA A 32 -2.10 -6.42 -8.79
C ALA A 32 -2.31 -7.73 -8.03
N LEU A 33 -1.93 -7.72 -6.76
CA LEU A 33 -2.31 -8.69 -5.74
C LEU A 33 -3.06 -7.96 -4.63
N SER A 34 -4.21 -8.50 -4.21
CA SER A 34 -5.06 -7.86 -3.20
C SER A 34 -5.54 -8.86 -2.16
N GLY A 35 -5.67 -8.39 -0.91
CA GLY A 35 -6.32 -9.10 0.18
C GLY A 35 -7.46 -8.25 0.76
N MET A 36 -8.48 -8.91 1.32
CA MET A 36 -9.61 -8.24 1.97
C MET A 36 -9.80 -8.73 3.40
N TRP A 37 -9.93 -7.81 4.34
CA TRP A 37 -10.16 -8.08 5.76
C TRP A 37 -11.48 -7.47 6.22
N GLU A 38 -12.06 -8.07 7.25
CA GLU A 38 -13.19 -7.51 7.98
C GLU A 38 -12.77 -6.20 8.67
N LEU A 39 -13.75 -5.36 8.98
CA LEU A 39 -13.47 -4.00 9.45
C LEU A 39 -12.69 -3.94 10.77
N ASP A 40 -12.96 -4.90 11.65
CA ASP A 40 -12.33 -5.08 12.96
C ASP A 40 -10.99 -5.82 12.89
N ALA A 41 -10.63 -6.36 11.72
CA ALA A 41 -9.38 -7.06 11.46
C ALA A 41 -8.47 -6.24 10.52
N GLU A 42 -8.33 -4.94 10.78
CA GLU A 42 -7.45 -4.06 9.98
C GLU A 42 -6.02 -4.62 9.95
N PRO A 43 -5.44 -4.85 8.75
CA PRO A 43 -4.06 -5.31 8.66
C PRO A 43 -3.08 -4.15 8.92
N ASP A 44 -2.09 -4.41 9.77
CA ASP A 44 -0.99 -3.48 10.02
C ASP A 44 0.08 -3.63 8.93
N ILE A 45 0.08 -2.68 7.99
CA ILE A 45 0.96 -2.67 6.82
C ILE A 45 1.51 -1.28 6.51
N GLU A 46 1.35 -0.32 7.43
CA GLU A 46 1.88 1.02 7.25
C GLU A 46 3.41 0.96 7.22
N ASP A 47 4.01 1.70 6.29
CA ASP A 47 5.46 1.76 6.08
C ASP A 47 6.16 0.42 5.78
N LEU A 48 5.41 -0.65 5.48
CA LEU A 48 5.98 -1.93 5.09
C LEU A 48 6.32 -1.99 3.59
N PRO A 49 7.46 -2.59 3.22
CA PRO A 49 7.82 -2.80 1.82
C PRO A 49 6.96 -3.92 1.18
N PRO A 50 6.90 -3.98 -0.16
CA PRO A 50 6.19 -5.05 -0.89
C PRO A 50 6.54 -6.47 -0.45
N SER A 51 7.80 -6.73 -0.11
CA SER A 51 8.27 -8.04 0.37
C SER A 51 7.68 -8.48 1.71
N GLU A 52 7.25 -7.54 2.56
CA GLU A 52 6.58 -7.85 3.83
C GLU A 52 5.06 -7.88 3.66
N VAL A 53 4.49 -6.93 2.91
CA VAL A 53 3.04 -6.85 2.67
C VAL A 53 2.52 -8.08 1.91
N VAL A 54 3.34 -8.67 1.05
CA VAL A 54 2.96 -9.89 0.32
C VAL A 54 2.73 -11.07 1.28
N GLU A 55 3.45 -11.15 2.39
CA GLU A 55 3.26 -12.23 3.37
C GLU A 55 1.93 -12.07 4.10
N VAL A 56 1.58 -10.84 4.48
CA VAL A 56 0.27 -10.52 5.08
C VAL A 56 -0.89 -10.90 4.14
N ILE A 57 -0.76 -10.61 2.85
CA ILE A 57 -1.77 -11.01 1.85
C ILE A 57 -1.75 -12.53 1.62
N SER A 58 -0.58 -13.16 1.59
CA SER A 58 -0.42 -14.61 1.42
C SER A 58 -1.12 -15.38 2.54
N GLU A 59 -0.93 -14.98 3.80
CA GLU A 59 -1.63 -15.58 4.94
C GLU A 59 -3.15 -15.47 4.79
N ARG A 60 -3.63 -14.32 4.30
CA ARG A 60 -5.06 -14.11 4.06
C ARG A 60 -5.60 -15.03 2.96
N ILE A 61 -4.89 -15.18 1.84
CA ILE A 61 -5.27 -16.08 0.74
C ILE A 61 -5.39 -17.55 1.20
N GLU A 62 -4.48 -17.97 2.08
CA GLU A 62 -4.47 -19.33 2.63
C GLU A 62 -5.58 -19.56 3.66
N SER A 63 -6.09 -18.50 4.31
CA SER A 63 -7.17 -18.60 5.29
C SER A 63 -8.54 -18.99 4.70
N TYR A 64 -8.75 -18.80 3.41
CA TYR A 64 -10.04 -19.10 2.78
C TYR A 64 -10.25 -20.63 2.70
N LEU A 65 -11.45 -21.13 3.01
CA LEU A 65 -11.74 -22.56 2.86
C LEU A 65 -11.89 -22.98 1.39
N ILE A 66 -12.45 -22.10 0.56
CA ILE A 66 -12.67 -22.32 -0.87
C ILE A 66 -12.20 -21.07 -1.61
N SER A 67 -11.28 -21.25 -2.56
CA SER A 67 -10.89 -20.20 -3.51
C SER A 67 -10.56 -20.82 -4.86
N THR A 68 -11.20 -20.31 -5.92
CA THR A 68 -10.94 -20.72 -7.31
C THR A 68 -9.76 -19.99 -7.93
N SER A 69 -9.25 -18.94 -7.28
CA SER A 69 -8.10 -18.13 -7.74
C SER A 69 -6.80 -18.43 -7.00
N ARG A 70 -6.82 -19.26 -5.95
CA ARG A 70 -5.67 -19.49 -5.06
C ARG A 70 -4.38 -19.85 -5.78
N GLU A 71 -4.42 -20.74 -6.76
CA GLU A 71 -3.21 -21.13 -7.49
C GLU A 71 -2.59 -19.96 -8.25
N LYS A 72 -3.42 -19.14 -8.90
CA LYS A 72 -2.96 -17.92 -9.59
C LYS A 72 -2.43 -16.88 -8.61
N GLU A 73 -3.04 -16.77 -7.44
CA GLU A 73 -2.58 -15.87 -6.39
C GLU A 73 -1.24 -16.33 -5.81
N ARG A 74 -1.03 -17.64 -5.62
CA ARG A 74 0.26 -18.22 -5.22
C ARG A 74 1.36 -17.96 -6.24
N GLU A 75 1.05 -18.07 -7.54
CA GLU A 75 1.99 -17.73 -8.61
C GLU A 75 2.44 -16.26 -8.52
N VAL A 76 1.49 -15.35 -8.29
CA VAL A 76 1.81 -13.92 -8.11
C VAL A 76 2.62 -13.67 -6.84
N VAL A 77 2.25 -14.32 -5.72
CA VAL A 77 3.02 -14.25 -4.47
C VAL A 77 4.45 -14.72 -4.68
N GLN A 78 4.65 -15.84 -5.36
CA GLN A 78 5.98 -16.34 -5.66
C GLN A 78 6.76 -15.38 -6.54
N TRP A 79 6.12 -14.82 -7.57
CA TRP A 79 6.76 -13.83 -8.42
C TRP A 79 7.22 -12.59 -7.63
N ILE A 80 6.40 -12.11 -6.68
CA ILE A 80 6.77 -10.99 -5.81
C ILE A 80 7.98 -11.35 -4.95
N ARG A 81 8.00 -12.56 -4.36
CA ARG A 81 9.14 -13.05 -3.56
C ARG A 81 10.42 -13.12 -4.40
N ASP A 82 10.32 -13.65 -5.61
CA ASP A 82 11.46 -13.77 -6.54
C ASP A 82 11.98 -12.40 -7.02
N ASN A 83 11.14 -11.35 -6.95
CA ASN A 83 11.46 -9.98 -7.38
C ASN A 83 11.55 -8.99 -6.19
N ALA A 84 11.59 -9.47 -4.95
CA ALA A 84 11.43 -8.66 -3.75
C ALA A 84 12.42 -7.48 -3.71
N GLU A 85 13.71 -7.73 -3.96
CA GLU A 85 14.74 -6.70 -3.93
C GLU A 85 14.44 -5.54 -4.90
N ARG A 86 14.00 -5.86 -6.12
CA ARG A 86 13.63 -4.85 -7.12
C ARG A 86 12.41 -4.04 -6.66
N LEU A 87 11.36 -4.74 -6.21
CA LEU A 87 10.10 -4.12 -5.81
C LEU A 87 10.27 -3.22 -4.60
N ASP A 88 11.08 -3.65 -3.62
CA ASP A 88 11.39 -2.88 -2.43
C ASP A 88 12.23 -1.66 -2.77
N ALA A 89 13.25 -1.79 -3.65
CA ALA A 89 14.03 -0.65 -4.11
C ALA A 89 13.18 0.40 -4.83
N GLU A 90 12.27 -0.03 -5.72
CA GLU A 90 11.32 0.86 -6.40
C GLU A 90 10.35 1.53 -5.40
N TRP A 91 9.87 0.78 -4.41
CA TRP A 91 9.01 1.30 -3.35
C TRP A 91 9.74 2.35 -2.50
N THR A 92 10.95 2.05 -2.03
CA THR A 92 11.78 2.98 -1.25
C THR A 92 12.08 4.25 -2.03
N ALA A 93 12.44 4.14 -3.31
CA ALA A 93 12.65 5.31 -4.17
C ALA A 93 11.37 6.17 -4.28
N GLY A 94 10.20 5.53 -4.36
CA GLY A 94 8.90 6.19 -4.32
C GLY A 94 8.64 6.93 -3.01
N GLN A 95 8.94 6.30 -1.86
CA GLN A 95 8.78 6.92 -0.54
C GLN A 95 9.70 8.12 -0.36
N ILE A 96 10.97 8.00 -0.76
CA ILE A 96 11.93 9.12 -0.72
C ILE A 96 11.38 10.32 -1.51
N LYS A 97 10.93 10.08 -2.75
CA LYS A 97 10.38 11.14 -3.61
C LYS A 97 9.14 11.80 -3.01
N LEU A 98 8.28 11.03 -2.36
CA LEU A 98 7.10 11.53 -1.66
C LEU A 98 7.50 12.44 -0.50
N LEU A 99 8.42 11.98 0.35
CA LEU A 99 8.92 12.73 1.50
C LEU A 99 9.64 14.01 1.07
N GLU A 100 10.43 13.97 -0.01
CA GLU A 100 11.06 15.17 -0.57
C GLU A 100 10.04 16.19 -1.04
N SER A 101 8.96 15.74 -1.69
CA SER A 101 7.87 16.60 -2.14
C SER A 101 7.12 17.23 -0.97
N GLN A 102 6.85 16.47 0.09
CA GLN A 102 6.24 16.97 1.32
C GLN A 102 7.15 17.96 2.05
N ARG A 103 8.45 17.68 2.13
CA ARG A 103 9.45 18.59 2.71
C ARG A 103 9.46 19.93 2.00
N LYS A 104 9.42 19.92 0.66
CA LYS A 104 9.37 21.13 -0.17
C LYS A 104 8.09 21.92 0.10
N ALA A 105 6.92 21.27 0.07
CA ALA A 105 5.63 21.92 0.32
C ALA A 105 5.57 22.55 1.73
N LEU A 106 6.10 21.86 2.74
CA LEU A 106 6.19 22.38 4.11
C LEU A 106 7.12 23.60 4.21
N ALA A 107 8.27 23.59 3.53
CA ALA A 107 9.18 24.72 3.50
C ALA A 107 8.50 25.96 2.87
N GLU A 108 7.84 25.79 1.72
CA GLU A 108 7.08 26.87 1.06
C GLU A 108 5.96 27.42 1.97
N ARG A 109 5.31 26.55 2.74
CA ARG A 109 4.29 26.94 3.70
C ARG A 109 4.87 27.74 4.87
N ILE A 110 6.01 27.34 5.42
CA ILE A 110 6.71 28.07 6.48
C ILE A 110 7.12 29.46 5.99
N ASP A 111 7.71 29.56 4.80
CA ASP A 111 8.15 30.83 4.24
C ASP A 111 6.98 31.77 3.96
N SER A 112 5.87 31.22 3.46
CA SER A 112 4.63 31.98 3.31
C SER A 112 4.15 32.53 4.65
N LEU A 113 4.06 31.68 5.70
CA LEU A 113 3.62 32.11 7.03
C LEU A 113 4.55 33.17 7.64
N ARG A 114 5.85 33.06 7.45
CA ARG A 114 6.83 34.08 7.87
C ARG A 114 6.63 35.41 7.15
N ALA A 115 6.35 35.39 5.85
CA ALA A 115 6.06 36.60 5.09
C ALA A 115 4.72 37.26 5.50
N PHE A 116 3.74 36.47 5.97
CA PHE A 116 2.46 36.96 6.48
C PHE A 116 2.48 37.47 7.92
N LEU A 117 3.58 37.28 8.67
CA LEU A 117 3.76 37.78 10.03
C LEU A 117 4.79 38.93 10.06
N PRO A 118 4.47 40.14 9.57
CA PRO A 118 5.29 41.29 9.89
C PRO A 118 5.03 41.67 11.36
N GLU A 119 6.08 41.56 12.18
CA GLU A 119 6.21 42.20 13.50
C GLU A 119 5.20 41.83 14.61
N ALA A 120 5.15 40.55 15.03
CA ALA A 120 4.66 40.20 16.38
C ALA A 120 5.81 39.90 17.38
N VAL A 121 7.07 40.11 16.97
CA VAL A 121 8.27 39.84 17.78
C VAL A 121 9.28 40.98 17.62
N ALA A 122 8.83 42.21 17.87
CA ALA A 122 9.71 43.36 18.16
C ALA A 122 9.58 43.73 19.63
#